data_AF-A0A1G8RMP3-F1
#
_entry.id   AF-A0A1G8RMP3-F1
#
_cell.length_a   1.000
_cell.length_b   1.000
_cell.length_c   1.000
_cell.angle_alpha   90.00
_cell.angle_beta   90.00
_cell.angle_gamma   90.00
#
_symmetry.space_group_name_H-M   'P 1'
#
loop_
_entity.id
_entity.type
_entity.pdbx_description
1 polymer ?
#
loop_
_entity_poly.entity_id
_entity_poly.type
_entity_poly.pdbx_seq_one_letter_code
_entity_poly.pdbx_strand_id
1 'polypeptide(L)'
;MESTLQIMPVQRTSRNFGEYAEDATIVVEEPVVKSSVSFLDANTNPVTLEELTTQCVVPTWANQELTIAHQDFISCVHDAASSFYAGETVNAPDIRCSHIVRGRTPQSLGKKASELLECEKTQFYQRLAFAFTIPTIYETINGQVCHEGIIT
;
A
#
# COMPACT_ATOMS: atom_id res chain seq x y z
N MET A 1 -60.54 26.65 38.73
CA MET A 1 -60.36 25.59 37.71
C MET A 1 -59.08 24.87 38.07
N GLU A 2 -59.18 23.81 38.86
CA GLU A 2 -58.06 22.92 39.18
C GLU A 2 -58.44 21.54 38.65
N SER A 3 -57.68 21.08 37.67
CA SER A 3 -57.92 19.83 36.95
C SER A 3 -57.09 18.72 37.60
N THR A 4 -57.73 17.86 38.38
CA THR A 4 -57.12 16.65 38.94
C THR A 4 -56.89 15.61 37.82
N LEU A 5 -55.62 15.34 37.51
CA LEU A 5 -55.22 14.25 36.61
C LEU A 5 -55.27 12.90 37.36
N GLN A 6 -56.11 11.98 36.90
CA GLN A 6 -56.18 10.61 37.40
C GLN A 6 -55.10 9.75 36.71
N ILE A 7 -54.25 9.09 37.50
CA ILE A 7 -53.17 8.22 37.01
C ILE A 7 -53.72 6.79 36.87
N MET A 8 -53.73 6.25 35.65
CA MET A 8 -54.05 4.84 35.39
C MET A 8 -52.79 3.96 35.54
N PRO A 9 -52.90 2.70 36.02
CA PRO A 9 -51.75 1.82 36.18
C PRO A 9 -51.23 1.34 34.81
N VAL A 10 -49.93 1.52 34.57
CA VAL A 10 -49.22 0.99 33.40
C VAL A 10 -48.99 -0.50 33.60
N GLN A 11 -49.66 -1.31 32.78
CA GLN A 11 -49.52 -2.75 32.75
C GLN A 11 -48.19 -3.11 32.05
N ARG A 12 -47.19 -3.60 32.81
CA ARG A 12 -45.94 -4.14 32.25
C ARG A 12 -46.24 -5.45 31.51
N THR A 13 -46.51 -5.37 30.22
CA THR A 13 -46.39 -6.52 29.32
C THR A 13 -44.91 -6.89 29.20
N SER A 14 -44.52 -7.97 29.88
CA SER A 14 -43.32 -8.74 29.57
C SER A 14 -43.41 -9.19 28.11
N ARG A 15 -42.56 -8.63 27.23
CA ARG A 15 -42.31 -9.19 25.91
C ARG A 15 -41.04 -10.03 26.00
N ASN A 16 -41.20 -11.34 25.99
CA ASN A 16 -40.13 -12.27 25.64
C ASN A 16 -39.72 -12.02 24.18
N PHE A 17 -38.60 -11.33 23.98
CA PHE A 17 -37.77 -11.46 22.78
C PHE A 17 -36.60 -12.35 23.23
N GLY A 18 -36.59 -13.65 22.96
CA GLY A 18 -36.47 -14.16 21.61
C GLY A 18 -35.00 -14.13 21.18
N GLU A 19 -34.14 -14.76 22.00
CA GLU A 19 -32.95 -15.56 21.65
C GLU A 19 -32.47 -15.48 20.20
N TYR A 20 -31.72 -14.44 19.83
CA TYR A 20 -30.68 -14.44 18.78
C TYR A 20 -29.70 -13.28 19.05
N ALA A 21 -28.87 -13.42 20.09
CA ALA A 21 -27.70 -12.57 20.25
C ALA A 21 -26.54 -13.30 19.57
N GLU A 22 -26.34 -13.05 18.28
CA GLU A 22 -25.13 -13.46 17.58
C GLU A 22 -23.94 -12.68 18.17
N ASP A 23 -22.88 -13.40 18.52
CA ASP A 23 -21.64 -12.90 19.10
C ASP A 23 -21.08 -11.73 18.26
N ALA A 24 -21.21 -10.50 18.79
CA ALA A 24 -20.56 -9.35 18.20
C ALA A 24 -19.04 -9.51 18.39
N THR A 25 -18.38 -10.01 17.35
CA THR A 25 -16.92 -10.05 17.28
C THR A 25 -16.42 -8.61 17.30
N ILE A 26 -15.72 -8.23 18.37
CA ILE A 26 -15.00 -6.98 18.45
C ILE A 26 -13.90 -7.06 17.38
N VAL A 27 -14.16 -6.49 16.21
CA VAL A 27 -13.10 -6.20 15.25
C VAL A 27 -12.25 -5.13 15.90
N VAL A 28 -11.18 -5.58 16.57
CA VAL A 28 -10.08 -4.69 16.91
C VAL A 28 -9.55 -4.25 15.55
N GLU A 29 -9.94 -3.06 15.10
CA GLU A 29 -9.17 -2.34 14.10
C GLU A 29 -7.79 -2.16 14.71
N GLU A 30 -6.90 -3.12 14.45
CA GLU A 30 -5.48 -2.87 14.56
C GLU A 30 -5.25 -1.57 13.80
N PRO A 31 -4.65 -0.54 14.42
CA PRO A 31 -4.29 0.63 13.67
C PRO A 31 -3.35 0.13 12.58
N VAL A 32 -3.86 0.04 11.35
CA VAL A 32 -3.04 -0.09 10.15
C VAL A 32 -2.33 1.25 10.10
N VAL A 33 -1.25 1.35 10.88
CA VAL A 33 -0.22 2.35 10.69
C VAL A 33 0.31 2.00 9.32
N LYS A 34 -0.32 2.59 8.30
CA LYS A 34 0.32 2.71 7.00
C LYS A 34 1.63 3.39 7.34
N SER A 35 2.72 2.62 7.34
CA SER A 35 4.07 3.14 7.36
C SER A 35 4.27 3.82 6.00
N SER A 36 3.53 4.91 5.78
CA SER A 36 3.74 5.79 4.64
C SER A 36 5.02 6.51 4.95
N VAL A 37 6.03 6.23 4.15
CA VAL A 37 7.37 6.73 4.40
C VAL A 37 7.37 8.18 3.92
N SER A 38 6.97 9.11 4.80
CA SER A 38 6.55 10.47 4.43
C SER A 38 7.61 11.28 3.66
N PHE A 39 8.90 10.98 3.81
CA PHE A 39 9.95 11.64 3.03
C PHE A 39 9.92 11.27 1.53
N LEU A 40 9.23 10.19 1.15
CA LEU A 40 9.04 9.80 -0.24
C LEU A 40 7.85 10.50 -0.92
N ASP A 41 7.03 11.27 -0.20
CA ASP A 41 5.81 11.95 -0.70
C ASP A 41 6.08 13.26 -1.45
N ALA A 42 7.23 13.39 -2.11
CA ALA A 42 7.57 14.57 -2.91
C ALA A 42 6.79 14.61 -4.24
N ASN A 43 7.44 15.01 -5.34
CA ASN A 43 6.82 15.02 -6.68
C ASN A 43 6.78 13.61 -7.31
N THR A 44 6.26 12.63 -6.58
CA THR A 44 6.30 11.20 -6.90
C THR A 44 4.94 10.56 -6.68
N ASN A 45 4.64 9.54 -7.49
CA ASN A 45 3.41 8.78 -7.43
C ASN A 45 3.65 7.43 -6.73
N PRO A 46 2.72 6.98 -5.87
CA PRO A 46 2.74 5.61 -5.36
C PRO A 46 2.53 4.61 -6.48
N VAL A 47 3.30 3.52 -6.45
CA VAL A 47 3.21 2.40 -7.39
C VAL A 47 3.30 1.11 -6.58
N THR A 48 2.58 0.08 -6.98
CA THR A 48 2.68 -1.24 -6.33
C THR A 48 3.72 -2.13 -7.02
N LEU A 49 4.24 -3.13 -6.31
CA LEU A 49 5.14 -4.12 -6.92
C LEU A 49 4.47 -4.90 -8.07
N GLU A 50 3.17 -5.13 -7.97
CA GLU A 50 2.37 -5.75 -9.02
C GLU A 50 2.27 -4.86 -10.27
N GLU A 51 2.05 -3.56 -10.10
CA GLU A 51 2.03 -2.59 -11.20
C GLU A 51 3.38 -2.51 -11.90
N LEU A 52 4.49 -2.54 -11.14
CA LEU A 52 5.83 -2.62 -11.74
C LEU A 52 5.98 -3.90 -12.59
N THR A 53 5.55 -5.03 -12.06
CA THR A 53 5.69 -6.33 -12.74
C THR A 53 4.83 -6.42 -14.01
N THR A 54 3.61 -5.87 -13.97
CA THR A 54 2.64 -6.00 -15.07
C THR A 54 2.76 -4.91 -16.12
N GLN A 55 3.14 -3.69 -15.72
CA GLN A 55 3.10 -2.53 -16.61
C GLN A 55 4.49 -1.99 -16.99
N CYS A 56 5.54 -2.29 -16.22
CA CYS A 56 6.88 -1.76 -16.50
C CYS A 56 7.68 -2.72 -17.38
N VAL A 57 8.11 -2.26 -18.55
CA VAL A 57 9.09 -2.99 -19.35
C VAL A 57 10.50 -2.80 -18.78
N VAL A 58 11.34 -3.84 -18.90
CA VAL A 58 12.75 -3.76 -18.53
C VAL A 58 13.54 -3.27 -19.76
N PRO A 59 14.22 -2.12 -19.68
CA PRO A 59 15.00 -1.64 -20.81
C PRO A 59 16.20 -2.56 -21.09
N THR A 60 16.77 -2.41 -22.28
CA THR A 60 18.01 -3.10 -22.68
C THR A 60 19.08 -2.09 -23.04
N TRP A 61 20.33 -2.50 -22.87
CA TRP A 61 21.48 -1.81 -23.40
C TRP A 61 21.55 -1.94 -24.93
N ALA A 62 22.40 -1.14 -25.57
CA ALA A 62 22.58 -1.18 -27.03
C ALA A 62 23.07 -2.56 -27.54
N ASN A 63 23.74 -3.33 -26.70
CA ASN A 63 24.18 -4.71 -26.97
C ASN A 63 23.09 -5.77 -26.67
N GLN A 64 21.85 -5.35 -26.41
CA GLN A 64 20.69 -6.19 -26.08
C GLN A 64 20.73 -6.89 -24.71
N GLU A 65 21.70 -6.57 -23.85
CA GLU A 65 21.68 -7.03 -22.47
C GLU A 65 20.56 -6.33 -21.69
N LEU A 66 19.82 -7.07 -20.87
CA LEU A 66 18.77 -6.51 -20.02
C LEU A 66 19.40 -5.63 -18.94
N THR A 67 18.75 -4.49 -18.64
CA THR A 67 19.06 -3.76 -17.42
C THR A 67 18.48 -4.48 -16.21
N ILE A 68 18.84 -4.03 -15.01
CA ILE A 68 18.21 -4.52 -13.78
C ILE A 68 16.75 -4.11 -13.77
N ALA A 69 15.85 -5.06 -13.50
CA ALA A 69 14.44 -4.81 -13.33
C ALA A 69 14.18 -4.27 -11.91
N HIS A 70 13.30 -3.27 -11.78
CA HIS A 70 13.00 -2.65 -10.48
C HIS A 70 12.44 -3.66 -9.49
N GLN A 71 11.50 -4.50 -9.93
CA GLN A 71 10.87 -5.52 -9.10
C GLN A 71 11.86 -6.58 -8.58
N ASP A 72 12.84 -6.96 -9.39
CA ASP A 72 13.87 -7.93 -9.01
C ASP A 72 14.83 -7.32 -8.00
N PHE A 73 15.20 -6.05 -8.21
CA PHE A 73 16.06 -5.32 -7.27
C PHE A 73 15.37 -5.14 -5.91
N ILE A 74 14.11 -4.69 -5.90
CA ILE A 74 13.32 -4.53 -4.67
C ILE A 74 13.20 -5.87 -3.94
N SER A 75 12.84 -6.95 -4.65
CA SER A 75 12.71 -8.28 -4.04
C SER A 75 14.04 -8.78 -3.46
N CYS A 76 15.15 -8.58 -4.18
CA CYS A 76 16.47 -8.94 -3.69
C CYS A 76 16.86 -8.19 -2.41
N VAL A 77 16.59 -6.88 -2.34
CA VAL A 77 16.85 -6.09 -1.12
C VAL A 77 15.92 -6.52 0.02
N HIS A 78 14.66 -6.82 -0.27
CA HIS A 78 13.71 -7.34 0.73
C HIS A 78 14.20 -8.67 1.32
N ASP A 79 14.67 -9.59 0.49
CA ASP A 79 15.19 -10.89 0.93
C ASP A 79 16.47 -10.72 1.76
N ALA A 80 17.38 -9.84 1.33
CA ALA A 80 18.59 -9.51 2.07
C ALA A 80 18.27 -8.87 3.43
N ALA A 81 17.32 -7.93 3.47
CA ALA A 81 16.85 -7.30 4.69
C ALA A 81 16.22 -8.31 5.64
N SER A 82 15.34 -9.17 5.12
CA SER A 82 14.66 -10.22 5.90
C SER A 82 15.66 -11.23 6.46
N SER A 83 16.72 -11.55 5.72
CA SER A 83 17.79 -12.42 6.20
C SER A 83 18.68 -11.74 7.25
N PHE A 84 18.94 -10.44 7.13
CA PHE A 84 19.79 -9.71 8.06
C PHE A 84 19.08 -9.45 9.39
N TYR A 85 17.83 -9.00 9.33
CA TYR A 85 16.95 -8.78 10.49
C TYR A 85 16.14 -10.04 10.80
N ALA A 86 16.81 -11.18 10.88
CA ALA A 86 16.16 -12.47 11.11
C ALA A 86 15.39 -12.45 12.45
N GLY A 87 14.09 -12.76 12.38
CA GLY A 87 13.17 -12.74 13.53
C GLY A 87 12.36 -11.45 13.65
N GLU A 88 12.72 -10.40 12.92
CA GLU A 88 11.92 -9.18 12.80
C GLU A 88 10.93 -9.28 11.62
N THR A 89 9.86 -8.48 11.66
CA THR A 89 8.91 -8.39 10.53
C THR A 89 9.35 -7.28 9.60
N VAL A 90 9.71 -7.60 8.36
CA VAL A 90 9.94 -6.61 7.30
C VAL A 90 8.62 -6.41 6.55
N ASN A 91 8.09 -5.19 6.54
CA ASN A 91 6.85 -4.88 5.83
C ASN A 91 7.07 -4.87 4.30
N ALA A 92 5.95 -4.96 3.56
CA ALA A 92 5.94 -4.72 2.12
C ALA A 92 6.53 -3.33 1.77
N PRO A 93 7.18 -3.19 0.61
CA PRO A 93 7.80 -1.94 0.21
C PRO A 93 6.77 -0.84 -0.07
N ASP A 94 7.01 0.37 0.43
CA ASP A 94 6.39 1.60 -0.09
C ASP A 94 7.23 2.07 -1.28
N ILE A 95 6.66 2.09 -2.48
CA ILE A 95 7.39 2.37 -3.73
C ILE A 95 6.84 3.63 -4.36
N ARG A 96 7.75 4.57 -4.67
CA ARG A 96 7.45 5.87 -5.28
C ARG A 96 8.22 6.09 -6.57
N CYS A 97 7.52 6.52 -7.60
CA CYS A 97 8.09 6.77 -8.92
C CYS A 97 7.85 8.22 -9.35
N SER A 98 8.81 8.83 -10.05
CA SER A 98 8.68 10.26 -10.43
C SER A 98 8.07 10.48 -11.81
N HIS A 99 8.67 9.91 -12.86
CA HIS A 99 8.26 10.17 -14.25
C HIS A 99 8.18 8.86 -15.02
N ILE A 100 7.04 8.63 -15.67
CA ILE A 100 6.83 7.52 -16.60
C ILE A 100 7.44 7.92 -17.94
N VAL A 101 8.31 7.06 -18.48
CA VAL A 101 8.76 7.13 -19.86
C VAL A 101 7.88 6.20 -20.68
N ARG A 102 7.06 6.78 -21.56
CA ARG A 102 6.19 6.04 -22.46
C ARG A 102 6.91 5.74 -23.77
N GLY A 103 6.95 4.47 -24.12
CA GLY A 103 7.52 3.94 -25.35
C GLY A 103 6.47 3.26 -26.22
N ARG A 104 6.95 2.59 -27.27
CA ARG A 104 6.15 1.81 -28.21
C ARG A 104 6.85 0.50 -28.51
N THR A 105 6.09 -0.53 -28.88
CA THR A 105 6.68 -1.74 -29.45
C THR A 105 7.41 -1.40 -30.75
N PRO A 106 8.51 -2.11 -31.11
CA PRO A 106 9.28 -1.84 -32.32
C PRO A 106 8.42 -1.81 -33.59
N GLN A 107 7.38 -2.64 -33.66
CA GLN A 107 6.47 -2.76 -34.79
C GLN A 107 5.54 -1.54 -34.95
N SER A 108 5.39 -0.72 -33.91
CA SER A 108 4.43 0.40 -33.85
C SER A 108 5.09 1.78 -33.86
N LEU A 109 6.40 1.86 -34.13
CA LEU A 109 7.15 3.13 -34.14
C LEU A 109 6.59 4.16 -35.13
N GLY A 110 6.09 3.71 -36.29
CA GLY A 110 5.54 4.60 -37.33
C GLY A 110 4.08 5.02 -37.16
N LYS A 111 3.33 4.43 -36.22
CA LYS A 111 1.90 4.77 -36.02
C LYS A 111 1.74 6.10 -35.31
N LYS A 112 0.62 6.80 -35.50
CA LYS A 112 0.33 7.99 -34.68
C LYS A 112 -0.03 7.58 -33.26
N ALA A 113 0.17 8.48 -32.29
CA ALA A 113 -0.15 8.20 -30.88
C ALA A 113 -1.64 7.86 -30.67
N SER A 114 -2.53 8.43 -31.47
CA SER A 114 -3.98 8.17 -31.45
C SER A 114 -4.38 6.80 -32.01
N GLU A 115 -3.48 6.15 -32.75
CA GLU A 115 -3.73 4.88 -33.45
C GLU A 115 -3.07 3.69 -32.73
N LEU A 116 -2.35 3.95 -31.62
CA LEU A 116 -1.70 2.90 -30.84
C LEU A 116 -2.71 2.13 -30.00
N LEU A 117 -2.66 0.81 -30.11
CA LEU A 117 -3.36 -0.08 -29.20
C LEU A 117 -2.69 -0.08 -27.83
N GLU A 118 -3.42 -0.44 -26.77
CA GLU A 118 -2.85 -0.53 -25.41
C GLU A 118 -1.68 -1.53 -25.34
N CYS A 119 -1.76 -2.65 -26.05
CA CYS A 119 -0.67 -3.64 -26.13
C CYS A 119 0.56 -3.15 -26.90
N GLU A 120 0.44 -2.05 -27.65
CA GLU A 120 1.54 -1.44 -28.41
C GLU A 120 2.24 -0.33 -27.62
N LYS A 121 1.65 0.10 -26.51
CA LYS A 121 2.23 1.06 -25.58
C LYS A 121 3.13 0.31 -24.61
N THR A 122 4.34 0.80 -24.44
CA THR A 122 5.23 0.35 -23.39
C THR A 122 5.46 1.49 -22.42
N GLN A 123 5.77 1.17 -21.17
CA GLN A 123 6.16 2.18 -20.20
C GLN A 123 7.24 1.66 -19.28
N PHE A 124 8.10 2.56 -18.79
CA PHE A 124 9.02 2.26 -17.72
C PHE A 124 9.29 3.49 -16.86
N TYR A 125 9.79 3.27 -15.64
CA TYR A 125 10.19 4.34 -14.73
C TYR A 125 11.71 4.50 -14.74
N GLN A 126 12.20 5.72 -14.97
CA GLN A 126 13.64 6.00 -14.91
C GLN A 126 14.18 6.11 -13.49
N ARG A 127 13.40 6.74 -12.60
CA ARG A 127 13.75 6.95 -11.20
C ARG A 127 12.63 6.43 -10.32
N LEU A 128 13.01 5.55 -9.41
CA LEU A 128 12.18 4.91 -8.41
C LEU A 128 12.90 5.02 -7.08
N ALA A 129 12.14 5.24 -6.01
CA ALA A 129 12.58 5.08 -4.64
C ALA A 129 11.64 4.06 -3.98
N PHE A 130 12.18 3.22 -3.11
CA PHE A 130 11.37 2.33 -2.30
C PHE A 130 11.87 2.40 -0.86
N ALA A 131 11.03 2.00 0.07
CA ALA A 131 11.45 1.81 1.44
C ALA A 131 10.72 0.65 2.10
N PHE A 132 11.43 -0.13 2.90
CA PHE A 132 10.87 -1.12 3.80
C PHE A 132 10.84 -0.56 5.22
N THR A 133 9.79 -0.91 5.96
CA THR A 133 9.70 -0.57 7.38
C THR A 133 9.73 -1.84 8.21
N ILE A 134 10.54 -1.84 9.27
CA ILE A 134 10.58 -2.88 10.29
C ILE A 134 9.89 -2.32 11.53
N PRO A 135 8.58 -2.53 11.72
CA PRO A 135 7.80 -1.88 12.78
C PRO A 135 8.27 -2.25 14.19
N THR A 136 8.97 -3.38 14.34
CA THR A 136 9.49 -3.88 15.61
C THR A 136 10.77 -3.18 16.07
N ILE A 137 11.46 -2.46 15.18
CA ILE A 137 12.65 -1.67 15.51
C ILE A 137 12.24 -0.19 15.64
N TYR A 138 12.10 0.26 16.88
CA TYR A 138 11.74 1.64 17.21
C TYR A 138 12.42 2.10 18.51
N GLU A 139 12.62 3.42 18.61
CA GLU A 139 13.07 4.08 19.83
C GLU A 139 12.01 5.11 20.28
N THR A 140 11.94 5.40 21.58
CA THR A 140 11.10 6.49 22.10
C THR A 140 11.96 7.71 22.40
N ILE A 141 11.83 8.75 21.60
CA ILE A 141 12.54 10.03 21.78
C ILE A 141 11.53 11.08 22.23
N ASN A 142 11.75 11.69 23.40
CA ASN A 142 10.87 12.73 23.97
C ASN A 142 9.38 12.32 24.05
N GLY A 143 9.10 11.02 24.29
CA GLY A 143 7.72 10.49 24.37
C GLY A 143 7.06 10.21 23.02
N GLN A 144 7.79 10.34 21.90
CA GLN A 144 7.32 9.97 20.57
C GLN A 144 8.02 8.68 20.12
N VAL A 145 7.25 7.74 19.56
CA VAL A 145 7.80 6.53 18.94
C VAL A 145 8.38 6.90 17.58
N CYS A 146 9.67 6.67 17.40
CA CYS A 146 10.41 6.87 16.18
C CYS A 146 10.79 5.50 15.62
N HIS A 147 10.29 5.16 14.44
CA HIS A 147 10.67 3.93 13.75
C HIS A 147 12.04 4.12 13.09
N GLU A 148 13.03 3.37 13.54
CA GLU A 148 14.41 3.44 13.01
C GLU A 148 14.69 2.39 11.94
N GLY A 149 13.85 1.34 11.87
CA GLY A 149 13.97 0.26 10.91
C GLY A 149 13.51 0.63 9.50
N ILE A 150 14.01 1.73 8.93
CA ILE A 150 13.73 2.10 7.54
C ILE A 150 14.91 1.71 6.65
N ILE A 151 14.64 0.92 5.62
CA ILE A 151 15.62 0.51 4.60
C ILE A 151 15.20 1.17 3.30
N THR A 152 16.08 1.94 2.67
CA THR A 152 15.82 2.73 1.45
C THR A 152 16.78 2.41 0.32
#